data_AF-A0A316EP73-F1
#
_entry.id   AF-A0A316EP73-F1
#
_cell.length_a   1.000
_cell.length_b   1.000
_cell.length_c   1.000
_cell.angle_alpha   90.00
_cell.angle_beta   90.00
_cell.angle_gamma   90.00
#
_symmetry.space_group_name_H-M   'P 1'
#
loop_
_entity.id
_entity.type
_entity.pdbx_description
1 polymer ?
#
loop_
_entity_poly.entity_id
_entity_poly.type
_entity_poly.pdbx_seq_one_letter_code
_entity_poly.pdbx_strand_id
1 'polypeptide(L)'
;MRASARLRRLAWLMAAASLWVQAEAAVDAEQGRRIFTGDAPVAAHMRGETRALPAAAVRCINCHMPSRGAEPLGPRLTADYLLTLTPRRGGPPTAYDRNGFCQALSSSVDVGGVLLAKAMPQYQLTDADCTALWSFLLTQ
;
A
#
# COMPACT_ATOMS: atom_id res chain seq x y z
N MET A 1 7.00 -41.85 -29.15
CA MET A 1 5.72 -41.31 -28.62
C MET A 1 5.74 -40.91 -27.13
N ARG A 2 6.85 -41.04 -26.37
CA ARG A 2 6.90 -40.64 -24.93
C ARG A 2 7.23 -39.16 -24.67
N ALA A 3 7.84 -38.46 -25.62
CA ALA A 3 8.25 -37.06 -25.49
C ALA A 3 7.05 -36.08 -25.50
N SER A 4 6.03 -36.33 -26.32
CA SER A 4 4.85 -35.48 -26.46
C SER A 4 3.95 -35.45 -25.21
N ALA A 5 3.93 -36.54 -24.44
CA ALA A 5 3.20 -36.61 -23.17
C ALA A 5 3.89 -35.84 -22.03
N ARG A 6 5.23 -35.76 -22.05
CA ARG A 6 6.01 -34.98 -21.06
C ARG A 6 5.91 -33.48 -21.31
N LEU A 7 5.97 -33.04 -22.57
CA LEU A 7 5.79 -31.62 -22.91
C LEU A 7 4.41 -31.09 -22.54
N ARG A 8 3.35 -31.87 -22.79
CA ARG A 8 1.99 -31.51 -22.38
C ARG A 8 1.89 -31.36 -20.86
N ARG A 9 2.44 -32.28 -20.07
CA ARG A 9 2.39 -32.20 -18.60
C ARG A 9 3.10 -30.97 -18.03
N LEU A 10 4.25 -30.57 -18.60
CA LEU A 10 4.95 -29.35 -18.18
C LEU A 10 4.16 -28.07 -18.48
N ALA A 11 3.52 -27.97 -19.65
CA ALA A 11 2.72 -26.81 -20.01
C ALA A 11 1.50 -26.61 -19.09
N TRP A 12 0.85 -27.69 -18.69
CA TRP A 12 -0.27 -27.64 -17.74
C TRP A 12 0.16 -27.22 -16.32
N LEU A 13 1.34 -27.65 -15.86
CA LEU A 13 1.87 -27.25 -14.55
C LEU A 13 2.22 -25.75 -14.49
N MET A 14 2.79 -25.18 -15.56
CA MET A 14 3.10 -23.74 -15.60
C MET A 14 1.84 -22.86 -15.67
N ALA A 15 0.82 -23.29 -16.40
CA ALA A 15 -0.47 -22.59 -16.47
C ALA A 15 -1.17 -22.56 -15.10
N ALA A 16 -1.18 -23.68 -14.38
CA ALA A 16 -1.76 -23.76 -13.04
C ALA A 16 -1.03 -22.86 -12.03
N ALA A 17 0.31 -22.84 -12.05
CA ALA A 17 1.10 -21.98 -11.16
C ALA A 17 0.85 -20.49 -11.39
N SER A 18 0.69 -20.08 -12.67
CA SER A 18 0.43 -18.68 -13.02
C SER A 18 -0.93 -18.19 -12.50
N LEU A 19 -1.95 -19.06 -12.53
CA LEU A 19 -3.30 -18.74 -12.05
C LEU A 19 -3.34 -18.56 -10.52
N TRP A 20 -2.55 -19.32 -9.77
CA TRP A 20 -2.47 -19.18 -8.31
C TRP A 20 -1.82 -17.87 -7.89
N VAL A 21 -0.70 -17.50 -8.52
CA VAL A 21 -0.01 -16.22 -8.25
C VAL A 21 -0.93 -15.02 -8.52
N GLN A 22 -1.70 -15.06 -9.60
CA GLN A 22 -2.65 -13.98 -9.92
C GLN A 22 -3.81 -13.92 -8.92
N ALA A 23 -4.29 -15.07 -8.45
CA ALA A 23 -5.36 -15.13 -7.44
C ALA A 23 -4.88 -14.58 -6.09
N GLU A 24 -3.66 -14.91 -5.66
CA GLU A 24 -3.05 -14.36 -4.43
C GLU A 24 -2.87 -12.84 -4.54
N ALA A 25 -2.32 -12.35 -5.66
CA ALA A 25 -2.16 -10.92 -5.88
C ALA A 25 -3.50 -10.16 -5.87
N ALA A 26 -4.56 -10.75 -6.43
CA ALA A 26 -5.90 -10.17 -6.40
C ALA A 26 -6.51 -10.16 -4.98
N VAL A 27 -6.29 -11.22 -4.19
CA VAL A 27 -6.71 -11.27 -2.78
C VAL A 27 -5.98 -10.21 -1.96
N ASP A 28 -4.68 -10.05 -2.16
CA ASP A 28 -3.87 -9.04 -1.48
C ASP A 28 -4.32 -7.62 -1.85
N ALA A 29 -4.58 -7.35 -3.13
CA ALA A 29 -5.09 -6.06 -3.59
C ALA A 29 -6.48 -5.75 -3.02
N GLU A 30 -7.36 -6.75 -2.89
CA GLU A 30 -8.68 -6.56 -2.29
C GLU A 30 -8.57 -6.26 -0.78
N GLN A 31 -7.71 -6.98 -0.05
CA GLN A 31 -7.45 -6.66 1.36
C GLN A 31 -6.88 -5.23 1.51
N GLY A 32 -5.96 -4.84 0.63
CA GLY A 32 -5.42 -3.48 0.58
C GLY A 32 -6.50 -2.42 0.32
N ARG A 33 -7.41 -2.68 -0.62
CA ARG A 33 -8.57 -1.82 -0.90
C ARG A 33 -9.45 -1.65 0.33
N ARG A 34 -9.71 -2.75 1.06
CA ARG A 34 -10.51 -2.73 2.30
C ARG A 34 -9.84 -1.92 3.40
N ILE A 35 -8.52 -1.99 3.54
CA ILE A 35 -7.76 -1.14 4.48
C ILE A 35 -7.88 0.34 4.06
N PHE A 36 -7.62 0.64 2.77
CA PHE A 36 -7.64 2.00 2.24
C PHE A 36 -9.00 2.70 2.44
N THR A 37 -10.08 1.96 2.20
CA THR A 37 -11.47 2.44 2.32
C THR A 37 -12.01 2.38 3.74
N GLY A 38 -11.38 1.62 4.64
CA GLY A 38 -11.81 1.45 6.03
C GLY A 38 -12.81 0.32 6.28
N ASP A 39 -12.95 -0.61 5.34
CA ASP A 39 -13.74 -1.85 5.48
C ASP A 39 -13.02 -2.94 6.28
N ALA A 40 -11.69 -2.84 6.39
CA ALA A 40 -10.86 -3.65 7.29
C ALA A 40 -10.42 -2.79 8.48
N PRO A 41 -10.59 -3.27 9.73
CA PRO A 41 -10.20 -2.50 10.91
C PRO A 41 -8.68 -2.43 11.01
N VAL A 42 -8.14 -1.23 11.21
CA VAL A 42 -6.73 -1.00 11.50
C VAL A 42 -6.60 0.00 12.64
N ALA A 43 -5.58 -0.18 13.48
CA ALA A 43 -5.32 0.72 14.60
C ALA A 43 -4.39 1.85 14.16
N ALA A 44 -4.67 3.06 14.64
CA ALA A 44 -3.79 4.20 14.47
C ALA A 44 -3.99 5.22 15.59
N HIS A 45 -3.01 6.09 15.75
CA HIS A 45 -3.08 7.26 16.62
C HIS A 45 -2.45 8.47 15.92
N MET A 46 -2.67 9.67 16.47
CA MET A 46 -1.96 10.84 15.99
C MET A 46 -0.51 10.83 16.46
N ARG A 47 0.40 11.36 15.66
CA ARG A 47 1.82 11.46 16.04
C ARG A 47 1.99 12.25 17.34
N GLY A 48 2.67 11.63 18.32
CA GLY A 48 2.89 12.19 19.65
C GLY A 48 1.73 11.99 20.63
N GLU A 49 0.67 11.30 20.22
CA GLU A 49 -0.45 10.91 21.06
C GLU A 49 -0.46 9.38 21.24
N THR A 50 -0.98 8.90 22.37
CA THR A 50 -1.18 7.47 22.65
C THR A 50 -2.62 7.02 22.49
N ARG A 51 -3.55 7.97 22.32
CA ARG A 51 -4.97 7.69 22.20
C ARG A 51 -5.27 7.13 20.81
N ALA A 52 -5.91 5.97 20.77
CA ALA A 52 -6.39 5.37 19.54
C ALA A 52 -7.43 6.26 18.86
N LEU A 53 -7.35 6.34 17.53
CA LEU A 53 -8.34 7.03 16.72
C LEU A 53 -9.61 6.17 16.55
N PRO A 54 -10.79 6.81 16.46
CA PRO A 54 -12.00 6.11 16.04
C PRO A 54 -11.84 5.51 14.64
N ALA A 55 -12.42 4.34 14.38
CA ALA A 55 -12.28 3.63 13.09
C ALA A 55 -12.61 4.50 11.86
N ALA A 56 -13.59 5.41 11.97
CA ALA A 56 -13.95 6.33 10.88
C ALA A 56 -12.85 7.34 10.53
N ALA A 57 -11.96 7.69 11.47
CA ALA A 57 -10.87 8.66 11.29
C ALA A 57 -9.58 8.02 10.73
N VAL A 58 -9.47 6.69 10.78
CA VAL A 58 -8.26 5.96 10.35
C VAL A 58 -8.22 5.70 8.84
N ARG A 59 -9.32 5.90 8.13
CA ARG A 59 -9.45 5.51 6.71
C ARG A 59 -8.56 6.38 5.82
N CYS A 60 -7.66 5.75 5.06
CA CYS A 60 -6.74 6.45 4.16
C CYS A 60 -7.48 7.31 3.12
N ILE A 61 -8.61 6.80 2.62
CA ILE A 61 -9.45 7.46 1.62
C ILE A 61 -9.91 8.86 2.03
N ASN A 62 -10.06 9.13 3.33
CA ASN A 62 -10.52 10.42 3.83
C ASN A 62 -9.54 11.56 3.48
N CYS A 63 -8.25 11.26 3.31
CA CYS A 63 -7.20 12.25 3.06
C CYS A 63 -6.60 12.16 1.65
N HIS A 64 -6.57 10.97 1.07
CA HIS A 64 -5.85 10.69 -0.17
C HIS A 64 -6.74 10.63 -1.42
N MET A 65 -8.07 10.73 -1.24
CA MET A 65 -9.01 10.92 -2.35
C MET A 65 -9.64 12.31 -2.31
N PRO A 66 -9.96 12.89 -3.49
CA PRO A 66 -10.70 14.14 -3.53
C PRO A 66 -12.08 13.98 -2.91
N SER A 67 -12.50 15.00 -2.16
CA SER A 67 -13.89 15.14 -1.74
C SER A 67 -14.57 16.19 -2.62
N ARG A 68 -15.91 16.17 -2.69
CA ARG A 68 -16.64 17.09 -3.58
C ARG A 68 -16.31 18.55 -3.24
N GLY A 69 -15.66 19.24 -4.17
CA GLY A 69 -15.33 20.66 -4.06
C GLY A 69 -14.11 20.99 -3.19
N ALA A 70 -13.32 19.99 -2.77
CA ALA A 70 -12.10 20.23 -1.99
C ALA A 70 -10.94 19.34 -2.43
N GLU A 71 -9.74 19.93 -2.45
CA GLU A 71 -8.51 19.21 -2.71
C GLU A 71 -8.20 18.20 -1.59
N PRO A 72 -7.59 17.05 -1.93
CA PRO A 72 -7.13 16.08 -0.94
C PRO A 72 -6.16 16.70 0.08
N LEU A 73 -6.24 16.27 1.33
CA LEU A 73 -5.29 16.68 2.38
C LEU A 73 -3.89 16.09 2.18
N GLY A 74 -3.82 14.92 1.55
CA GLY A 74 -2.58 14.24 1.19
C GLY A 74 -2.46 14.05 -0.32
N PRO A 75 -1.26 13.71 -0.83
CA PRO A 75 -1.08 13.37 -2.23
C PRO A 75 -1.96 12.18 -2.62
N ARG A 76 -2.36 12.10 -3.90
CA ARG A 76 -2.95 10.86 -4.41
C ARG A 76 -1.91 9.74 -4.35
N LEU A 77 -2.30 8.61 -3.77
CA LEU A 77 -1.44 7.44 -3.66
C LEU A 77 -1.65 6.53 -4.87
N THR A 78 -0.92 6.82 -5.94
CA THR A 78 -0.88 6.02 -7.18
C THR A 78 0.48 5.36 -7.33
N ALA A 79 0.58 4.39 -8.25
CA ALA A 79 1.87 3.78 -8.61
C ALA A 79 2.90 4.84 -9.01
N ASP A 80 2.50 5.81 -9.84
CA ASP A 80 3.37 6.90 -10.30
C ASP A 80 3.90 7.75 -9.13
N TYR A 81 3.03 8.11 -8.17
CA TYR A 81 3.46 8.91 -7.02
C TYR A 81 4.47 8.18 -6.14
N LEU A 82 4.24 6.88 -5.92
CA LEU A 82 5.06 6.07 -5.01
C LEU A 82 6.41 5.69 -5.63
N LEU A 83 6.42 5.34 -6.92
CA LEU A 83 7.60 4.76 -7.58
C LEU A 83 8.49 5.79 -8.28
N THR A 84 8.03 7.04 -8.45
CA THR A 84 8.83 8.09 -9.08
C THR A 84 9.91 8.64 -8.14
N LEU A 85 11.17 8.58 -8.58
CA LEU A 85 12.30 9.22 -7.90
C LEU A 85 12.10 10.73 -7.83
N THR A 86 11.91 11.25 -6.62
CA THR A 86 11.64 12.67 -6.38
C THR A 86 12.61 13.23 -5.34
N PRO A 87 13.30 14.36 -5.61
CA PRO A 87 14.09 15.05 -4.60
C PRO A 87 13.18 15.69 -3.56
N ARG A 88 13.50 15.49 -2.27
CA ARG A 88 12.76 16.08 -1.15
C ARG A 88 13.71 16.91 -0.29
N ARG A 89 13.37 18.17 -0.03
CA ARG A 89 14.12 19.13 0.81
C ARG A 89 15.63 19.23 0.49
N GLY A 90 16.01 19.17 -0.79
CA GLY A 90 17.40 19.27 -1.23
C GLY A 90 18.25 18.01 -1.02
N GLY A 91 17.65 16.91 -0.54
CA GLY A 91 18.30 15.60 -0.49
C GLY A 91 18.32 14.87 -1.83
N PRO A 92 19.03 13.72 -1.92
CA PRO A 92 19.00 12.87 -3.10
C PRO A 92 17.57 12.45 -3.48
N PRO A 93 17.27 12.26 -4.78
CA PRO A 93 15.99 11.71 -5.20
C PRO A 93 15.74 10.34 -4.57
N THR A 94 14.56 10.18 -3.97
CA THR A 94 14.11 8.91 -3.39
C THR A 94 12.72 8.54 -3.93
N ALA A 95 12.48 7.24 -4.05
CA ALA A 95 11.19 6.66 -4.35
C ALA A 95 10.83 5.71 -3.21
N TYR A 96 9.55 5.45 -3.03
CA TYR A 96 9.13 4.41 -2.11
C TYR A 96 9.40 3.04 -2.72
N ASP A 97 9.89 2.14 -1.89
CA ASP A 97 9.60 0.72 -2.00
C ASP A 97 8.56 0.34 -0.94
N ARG A 98 8.14 -0.93 -0.95
CA ARG A 98 7.18 -1.45 0.03
C ARG A 98 7.63 -1.21 1.47
N ASN A 99 8.91 -1.43 1.79
CA ASN A 99 9.39 -1.35 3.17
C ASN A 99 9.47 0.09 3.65
N GLY A 100 9.96 1.00 2.82
CA GLY A 100 9.97 2.44 3.06
C GLY A 100 8.56 3.00 3.21
N PHE A 101 7.59 2.49 2.44
CA PHE A 101 6.18 2.84 2.60
C PHE A 101 5.64 2.39 3.97
N CYS A 102 5.85 1.13 4.35
CA CYS A 102 5.41 0.61 5.65
C CYS A 102 6.07 1.34 6.82
N GLN A 103 7.36 1.67 6.70
CA GLN A 103 8.07 2.46 7.68
C GLN A 103 7.50 3.89 7.79
N ALA A 104 7.11 4.51 6.69
CA ALA A 104 6.49 5.83 6.70
C ALA A 104 5.13 5.84 7.42
N LEU A 105 4.32 4.79 7.22
CA LEU A 105 3.05 4.64 7.92
C LEU A 105 3.21 4.44 9.43
N SER A 106 4.20 3.68 9.87
CA SER A 106 4.40 3.38 11.29
C SER A 106 5.12 4.50 12.05
N SER A 107 6.05 5.22 11.39
CA SER A 107 6.91 6.22 12.04
C SER A 107 6.54 7.67 11.73
N SER A 108 5.68 7.94 10.75
CA SER A 108 5.43 9.28 10.17
C SER A 108 6.66 9.95 9.57
N VAL A 109 7.65 9.20 9.09
CA VAL A 109 8.83 9.73 8.40
C VAL A 109 8.91 9.09 7.02
N ASP A 110 8.98 9.89 5.96
CA ASP A 110 9.10 9.36 4.60
C ASP A 110 10.50 8.81 4.29
N VAL A 111 10.65 8.21 3.11
CA VAL A 111 11.91 7.65 2.60
C VAL A 111 13.01 8.69 2.37
N GLY A 112 12.69 9.99 2.37
CA GLY A 112 13.65 11.09 2.35
C GLY A 112 14.02 11.61 3.75
N GLY A 113 13.53 10.98 4.82
CA GLY A 113 13.75 11.44 6.20
C GLY A 113 12.86 12.62 6.61
N VAL A 114 11.81 12.92 5.82
CA VAL A 114 10.93 14.05 6.07
C VAL A 114 9.75 13.63 6.93
N LEU A 115 9.49 14.38 8.01
CA LEU A 115 8.28 14.19 8.83
C LEU A 115 7.02 14.48 8.01
N LEU A 116 6.11 13.51 7.99
CA LEU A 116 4.79 13.61 7.38
C LEU A 116 3.92 14.63 8.15
N ALA A 117 2.90 15.17 7.47
CA ALA A 117 1.97 16.13 8.08
C ALA A 117 1.39 15.57 9.39
N LYS A 118 1.20 16.42 10.41
CA LYS A 118 0.67 15.98 11.71
C LYS A 118 -0.71 15.34 11.58
N ALA A 119 -1.50 15.77 10.59
CA ALA A 119 -2.82 15.23 10.29
C ALA A 119 -2.79 13.77 9.77
N MET A 120 -1.64 13.25 9.35
CA MET A 120 -1.50 11.86 8.91
C MET A 120 -1.34 10.94 10.14
N PRO A 121 -2.20 9.93 10.33
CA PRO A 121 -2.08 8.99 11.45
C PRO A 121 -0.79 8.16 11.39
N GLN A 122 -0.32 7.72 12.56
CA GLN A 122 0.66 6.64 12.72
C GLN A 122 -0.08 5.32 12.83
N TYR A 123 0.15 4.42 11.88
CA TYR A 123 -0.59 3.17 11.74
C TYR A 123 0.15 2.00 12.38
N GLN A 124 -0.65 1.07 12.94
CA GLN A 124 -0.20 -0.22 13.44
C GLN A 124 -0.75 -1.29 12.49
N LEU A 125 0.01 -1.58 11.44
CA LEU A 125 -0.32 -2.61 10.46
C LEU A 125 0.55 -3.83 10.69
N THR A 126 -0.01 -5.02 10.47
CA THR A 126 0.81 -6.22 10.31
C THR A 126 1.61 -6.11 9.00
N ASP A 127 2.68 -6.91 8.88
CA ASP A 127 3.45 -6.95 7.64
C ASP A 127 2.56 -7.37 6.45
N ALA A 128 1.69 -8.36 6.65
CA ALA A 128 0.73 -8.80 5.63
C ALA A 128 -0.23 -7.67 5.22
N ASP A 129 -0.82 -6.95 6.17
CA ASP A 129 -1.76 -5.84 5.87
C ASP A 129 -1.07 -4.68 5.16
N CYS A 130 0.17 -4.34 5.54
CA CYS A 130 0.90 -3.30 4.85
C CYS A 130 1.30 -3.72 3.43
N THR A 131 1.66 -4.99 3.23
CA THR A 131 1.92 -5.55 1.88
C THR A 131 0.65 -5.51 1.03
N ALA A 132 -0.49 -5.94 1.56
CA ALA A 132 -1.78 -5.88 0.87
C ALA A 132 -2.12 -4.44 0.45
N LEU A 133 -1.98 -3.47 1.37
CA LEU A 133 -2.19 -2.06 1.08
C LEU A 133 -1.25 -1.55 -0.01
N TRP A 134 0.04 -1.87 0.06
CA TRP A 134 1.01 -1.51 -0.97
C TRP A 134 0.61 -2.08 -2.35
N SER A 135 0.27 -3.37 -2.42
CA SER A 135 -0.17 -4.02 -3.65
C SER A 135 -1.39 -3.34 -4.26
N PHE A 136 -2.38 -2.97 -3.45
CA PHE A 136 -3.55 -2.20 -3.92
C PHE A 136 -3.16 -0.84 -4.49
N LEU A 137 -2.30 -0.08 -3.81
CA LEU A 137 -1.91 1.27 -4.28
C LEU A 137 -1.17 1.24 -5.62
N LEU A 138 -0.49 0.13 -5.94
CA LEU A 138 0.16 -0.05 -7.23
C LEU A 138 -0.81 -0.37 -8.38
N THR A 139 -2.10 -0.59 -8.10
CA THR A 139 -3.14 -0.74 -9.14
C THR A 139 -3.91 0.54 -9.43
N GLN A 140 -3.58 1.64 -8.73
CA GLN A 140 -4.30 2.92 -8.78
C GLN A 140 -3.71 3.92 -9.76
#